data_AF-A0A6J7V472-F1
#
_entry.id   AF-A0A6J7V472-F1
#
_cell.length_a   1.000
_cell.length_b   1.000
_cell.length_c   1.000
_cell.angle_alpha   90.00
_cell.angle_beta   90.00
_cell.angle_gamma   90.00
#
_symmetry.space_group_name_H-M   'P 1'
#
loop_
_entity.id
_entity.type
_entity.pdbx_description
1 polymer ?
#
loop_
_entity_poly.entity_id
_entity_poly.type
_entity_poly.pdbx_seq_one_letter_code
_entity_poly.pdbx_strand_id
1 'polypeptide(L)'
;MLELAFTHRSFAYESGAKETNERLEFLGDSVLGLIVTEELYLRYPDLDESRLSPLRSGIVNMRALADIARTLDLGKYIRLGKGEEVTGGRDKNSLLADALEALIGAIYLELGFASTTTVVRALINETLESAMAKGAGLDGKTALQELVSSLGKGTLEYQVTEEGPDHDKSFTAVALIAGEAVAEGVGKSKREAEQSAARLAFEILATLK
;
A
#
# COMPACT_ATOMS: atom_id res chain seq x y z
N MET A 1 -4.15 11.07 25.51
CA MET A 1 -3.09 11.18 24.48
C MET A 1 -3.56 11.80 23.16
N LEU A 2 -4.87 11.78 22.88
CA LEU A 2 -5.44 12.29 21.62
C LEU A 2 -5.07 13.74 21.25
N GLU A 3 -5.12 14.68 22.20
CA GLU A 3 -4.77 16.08 21.93
C GLU A 3 -3.30 16.23 21.51
N LEU A 4 -2.39 15.46 22.14
CA LEU A 4 -0.97 15.46 21.82
C LEU A 4 -0.72 14.88 20.42
N ALA A 5 -1.42 13.80 20.04
CA ALA A 5 -1.30 13.19 18.72
C ALA A 5 -1.61 14.16 17.57
N PHE A 6 -2.47 15.16 17.82
CA PHE A 6 -2.85 16.18 16.86
C PHE A 6 -2.15 17.53 17.08
N THR A 7 -1.12 17.59 17.93
CA THR A 7 -0.36 18.82 18.20
C THR A 7 0.88 18.87 17.32
N HIS A 8 0.78 19.54 16.17
CA HIS A 8 1.92 19.75 15.28
C HIS A 8 2.91 20.76 15.86
N ARG A 9 4.20 20.61 15.53
CA ARG A 9 5.28 21.49 16.01
C ARG A 9 5.01 22.98 15.75
N SER A 10 4.40 23.35 14.63
CA SER A 10 4.08 24.77 14.34
C SER A 10 3.13 25.37 15.37
N PHE A 11 2.15 24.60 15.86
CA PHE A 11 1.26 25.04 16.93
C PHE A 11 2.01 25.12 18.25
N ALA A 12 2.86 24.15 18.55
CA ALA A 12 3.63 24.13 19.79
C ALA A 12 4.56 25.35 19.92
N TYR A 13 5.26 25.72 18.85
CA TYR A 13 6.09 26.92 18.81
C TYR A 13 5.30 28.22 19.04
N GLU A 14 4.09 28.35 18.47
CA GLU A 14 3.27 29.55 18.61
C GLU A 14 2.54 29.65 19.97
N SER A 15 2.11 28.51 20.53
CA SER A 15 1.33 28.45 21.77
C SER A 15 2.18 28.33 23.04
N GLY A 16 3.48 28.03 22.90
CA GLY A 16 4.36 27.71 24.02
C GLY A 16 4.18 26.29 24.57
N ALA A 17 3.47 25.40 23.86
CA ALA A 17 3.41 24.00 24.22
C ALA A 17 4.81 23.37 24.12
N LYS A 18 5.15 22.52 25.10
CA LYS A 18 6.48 21.88 25.17
C LYS A 18 6.55 20.57 24.40
N GLU A 19 5.41 19.95 24.14
CA GLU A 19 5.32 18.63 23.53
C GLU A 19 4.62 18.72 22.17
N THR A 20 5.08 17.88 21.25
CA THR A 20 4.58 17.73 19.89
C THR A 20 4.18 16.26 19.68
N ASN A 21 3.46 16.00 18.60
CA ASN A 21 3.11 14.66 18.18
C ASN A 21 4.32 13.79 17.74
N GLU A 22 5.49 14.37 17.48
CA GLU A 22 6.67 13.70 16.90
C GLU A 22 7.11 12.44 17.67
N ARG A 23 6.97 12.42 19.01
CA ARG A 23 7.29 11.21 19.80
C ARG A 23 6.24 10.10 19.65
N LEU A 24 4.97 10.48 19.47
CA LEU A 24 3.89 9.54 19.23
C LEU A 24 3.95 9.01 17.80
N GLU A 25 4.29 9.88 16.83
CA GLU A 25 4.56 9.51 15.44
C GLU A 25 5.65 8.44 15.36
N PHE A 26 6.81 8.71 15.96
CA PHE A 26 7.93 7.76 16.01
C PHE A 26 7.53 6.38 16.55
N LEU A 27 6.75 6.34 17.64
CA LEU A 27 6.24 5.08 18.20
C LEU A 27 5.20 4.44 17.28
N GLY A 28 4.30 5.25 16.74
CA GLY A 28 3.20 4.84 15.88
C GLY A 28 3.65 4.20 14.58
N ASP A 29 4.68 4.77 13.92
CA ASP A 29 5.31 4.20 12.72
C ASP A 29 5.83 2.78 13.00
N SER A 30 6.57 2.59 14.10
CA SER A 30 7.08 1.26 14.48
C SER A 30 5.95 0.25 14.76
N VAL A 31 4.88 0.68 15.44
CA VAL A 31 3.72 -0.17 15.74
C VAL A 31 2.95 -0.52 14.47
N LEU A 32 2.69 0.46 13.61
CA LEU A 32 2.05 0.28 12.30
C LEU A 32 2.87 -0.68 11.44
N GLY A 33 4.18 -0.47 11.34
CA GLY A 33 5.09 -1.29 10.56
C GLY A 33 5.06 -2.75 11.01
N LEU A 34 5.08 -3.01 12.33
CA LEU A 34 4.97 -4.37 12.87
C LEU A 34 3.63 -5.02 12.51
N ILE A 35 2.51 -4.32 12.71
CA ILE A 35 1.17 -4.87 12.43
C ILE A 35 1.01 -5.18 10.94
N VAL A 36 1.48 -4.30 10.05
CA VAL A 36 1.40 -4.52 8.60
C VAL A 36 2.32 -5.68 8.18
N THR A 37 3.54 -5.76 8.72
CA THR A 37 4.44 -6.88 8.44
C THR A 37 3.85 -8.21 8.90
N GLU A 38 3.28 -8.27 10.11
CA GLU A 38 2.60 -9.47 10.61
C GLU A 38 1.43 -9.86 9.71
N GLU A 39 0.62 -8.89 9.28
CA GLU A 39 -0.52 -9.16 8.42
C GLU A 39 -0.11 -9.72 7.06
N LEU A 40 0.91 -9.13 6.43
CA LEU A 40 1.43 -9.63 5.16
C LEU A 40 2.01 -11.05 5.32
N TYR A 41 2.74 -11.31 6.40
CA TYR A 41 3.31 -12.62 6.67
C TYR A 41 2.25 -13.71 6.84
N LEU A 42 1.22 -13.44 7.65
CA LEU A 42 0.15 -14.41 7.93
C LEU A 42 -0.77 -14.62 6.73
N ARG A 43 -1.06 -13.55 5.99
CA ARG A 43 -2.00 -13.59 4.87
C ARG A 43 -1.39 -14.18 3.60
N TYR A 44 -0.06 -14.10 3.45
CA TYR A 44 0.66 -14.55 2.26
C TYR A 44 1.85 -15.45 2.60
N PRO A 45 1.61 -16.66 3.14
CA PRO A 45 2.67 -17.56 3.59
C PRO A 45 3.61 -18.05 2.47
N ASP A 46 3.16 -17.97 1.21
CA ASP A 46 3.93 -18.40 0.04
C ASP A 46 4.82 -17.29 -0.56
N LEU A 47 4.77 -16.07 -0.01
CA LEU A 47 5.57 -14.95 -0.49
C LEU A 47 6.88 -14.84 0.30
N ASP A 48 7.98 -14.66 -0.41
CA ASP A 48 9.27 -14.33 0.19
C ASP A 48 9.39 -12.82 0.51
N GLU A 49 10.47 -12.47 1.22
CA GLU A 49 10.78 -11.10 1.62
C GLU A 49 10.84 -10.12 0.44
N SER A 50 11.41 -10.54 -0.70
CA SER A 50 11.57 -9.68 -1.88
C SER A 50 10.22 -9.23 -2.46
N ARG A 51 9.16 -9.98 -2.16
CA ARG A 51 7.78 -9.72 -2.56
C ARG A 51 6.95 -9.06 -1.46
N LEU A 52 7.18 -9.42 -0.21
CA LEU A 52 6.51 -8.83 0.96
C LEU A 52 6.96 -7.37 1.21
N SER A 53 8.24 -7.06 1.00
CA SER A 53 8.80 -5.73 1.27
C SER A 53 8.21 -4.62 0.37
N PRO A 54 8.05 -4.82 -0.95
CA PRO A 54 7.33 -3.88 -1.82
C PRO A 54 5.86 -3.73 -1.46
N LEU A 55 5.15 -4.81 -1.08
CA LEU A 55 3.77 -4.72 -0.59
C LEU A 55 3.67 -3.84 0.65
N ARG A 56 4.55 -4.08 1.63
CA ARG A 56 4.62 -3.27 2.85
C ARG A 56 4.85 -1.81 2.51
N SER A 57 5.80 -1.52 1.63
CA SER A 57 6.10 -0.14 1.20
C SER A 57 4.92 0.51 0.47
N GLY A 58 4.11 -0.27 -0.24
CA GLY A 58 2.89 0.20 -0.91
C GLY A 58 1.75 0.55 0.06
N ILE A 59 1.72 -0.09 1.23
CA ILE A 59 0.69 0.12 2.28
C ILE A 59 1.13 1.19 3.27
N VAL A 60 2.39 1.13 3.69
CA VAL A 60 3.02 2.04 4.65
C VAL A 60 3.89 3.01 3.89
N ASN A 61 3.25 4.04 3.33
CA ASN A 61 3.93 5.20 2.78
C ASN A 61 3.10 6.45 3.00
N MET A 62 3.77 7.61 2.97
CA MET A 62 3.16 8.91 3.22
C MET A 62 1.88 9.16 2.41
N ARG A 63 1.81 8.75 1.14
CA ARG A 63 0.62 8.97 0.32
C ARG A 63 -0.55 8.12 0.79
N ALA A 64 -0.34 6.82 0.98
CA ALA A 64 -1.36 5.90 1.46
C ALA A 64 -1.88 6.30 2.85
N LEU A 65 -0.98 6.66 3.76
CA LEU A 65 -1.34 7.09 5.12
C LEU A 65 -2.07 8.43 5.12
N ALA A 66 -1.67 9.39 4.27
CA ALA A 66 -2.40 10.63 4.10
C ALA A 66 -3.81 10.40 3.54
N ASP A 67 -3.98 9.46 2.61
CA ASP A 67 -5.29 9.14 2.06
C ASP A 67 -6.20 8.51 3.13
N ILE A 68 -5.70 7.61 3.97
CA ILE A 68 -6.43 7.09 5.14
C ILE A 68 -6.78 8.23 6.11
N ALA A 69 -5.83 9.12 6.40
CA ALA A 69 -6.08 10.27 7.27
C ALA A 69 -7.19 11.20 6.71
N ARG A 70 -7.30 11.32 5.38
CA ARG A 70 -8.41 12.07 4.74
C ARG A 70 -9.75 11.38 4.89
N THR A 71 -9.83 10.05 4.78
CA THR A 71 -11.13 9.34 4.97
C THR A 71 -11.67 9.50 6.40
N LEU A 72 -10.77 9.72 7.36
CA LEU A 72 -11.09 10.02 8.75
C LEU A 72 -11.25 11.52 9.05
N ASP A 73 -11.10 12.40 8.04
CA ASP A 73 -11.02 13.85 8.17
C ASP A 73 -10.00 14.34 9.22
N LEU A 74 -8.87 13.66 9.42
CA LEU A 74 -7.94 14.00 10.51
C LEU A 74 -7.43 15.44 10.44
N GLY A 75 -7.28 15.97 9.23
CA GLY A 75 -6.84 17.35 8.98
C GLY A 75 -7.62 18.41 9.76
N LYS A 76 -8.91 18.19 10.08
CA LYS A 76 -9.72 19.15 10.86
C LYS A 76 -9.38 19.20 12.35
N TYR A 77 -8.74 18.15 12.86
CA TYR A 77 -8.37 18.04 14.27
C TYR A 77 -6.92 18.45 14.54
N ILE A 78 -6.06 18.47 13.50
CA ILE A 78 -4.67 18.89 13.64
C ILE A 78 -4.63 20.36 14.10
N ARG A 79 -3.91 20.60 15.19
CA ARG A 79 -3.61 21.93 15.72
C ARG A 79 -2.38 22.44 15.00
N LEU A 80 -2.56 23.50 14.23
CA LEU A 80 -1.51 24.13 13.42
C LEU A 80 -1.26 25.56 13.90
N GLY A 81 -0.02 26.00 13.80
CA GLY A 81 0.32 27.42 13.87
C GLY A 81 -0.25 28.15 12.66
N LYS A 82 -0.48 29.46 12.80
CA LYS A 82 -1.11 30.30 11.77
C LYS A 82 -0.38 30.25 10.43
N GLY A 83 0.96 30.22 10.44
CA GLY A 83 1.74 30.13 9.21
C GLY A 83 1.49 28.83 8.45
N GLU A 84 1.47 27.70 9.18
CA GLU A 84 1.24 26.38 8.60
C GLU A 84 -0.19 26.26 8.06
N GLU A 85 -1.17 26.79 8.80
CA GLU A 85 -2.58 26.88 8.40
C GLU A 85 -2.75 27.62 7.07
N VAL A 86 -2.16 28.82 6.94
CA VAL A 86 -2.26 29.66 5.73
C VAL A 86 -1.68 28.98 4.48
N THR A 87 -0.68 28.12 4.65
CA THR A 87 -0.08 27.36 3.54
C THR A 87 -0.83 26.06 3.19
N GLY A 88 -2.04 25.86 3.74
CA GLY A 88 -2.84 24.67 3.48
C GLY A 88 -2.34 23.43 4.22
N GLY A 89 -1.69 23.59 5.39
CA GLY A 89 -1.11 22.50 6.16
C GLY A 89 -2.06 21.34 6.46
N ARG A 90 -3.37 21.60 6.58
CA ARG A 90 -4.40 20.58 6.86
C ARG A 90 -4.53 19.50 5.78
N ASP A 91 -4.10 19.79 4.57
CA ASP A 91 -4.17 18.84 3.44
C ASP A 91 -2.78 18.39 2.96
N LYS A 92 -1.69 18.78 3.65
CA LYS A 92 -0.35 18.30 3.33
C LYS A 92 -0.23 16.82 3.69
N ASN A 93 0.23 16.01 2.73
CA ASN A 93 0.39 14.57 2.93
C ASN A 93 1.26 14.22 4.13
N SER A 94 2.36 14.95 4.36
CA SER A 94 3.24 14.71 5.51
C SER A 94 2.49 14.88 6.83
N LEU A 95 1.84 16.04 7.05
CA LEU A 95 1.12 16.32 8.30
C LEU A 95 -0.01 15.32 8.57
N LEU A 96 -0.70 14.89 7.52
CA LEU A 96 -1.77 13.90 7.61
C LEU A 96 -1.24 12.50 7.97
N ALA A 97 -0.15 12.07 7.33
CA ALA A 97 0.51 10.80 7.63
C ALA A 97 1.07 10.81 9.07
N ASP A 98 1.82 11.84 9.45
CA ASP A 98 2.41 11.99 10.78
C ASP A 98 1.32 12.00 11.87
N ALA A 99 0.18 12.65 11.61
CA ALA A 99 -0.95 12.67 12.54
C ALA A 99 -1.63 11.30 12.69
N LEU A 100 -1.72 10.52 11.60
CA LEU A 100 -2.25 9.16 11.67
C LEU A 100 -1.32 8.24 12.45
N GLU A 101 -0.01 8.31 12.21
CA GLU A 101 0.99 7.55 12.97
C GLU A 101 0.96 7.96 14.45
N ALA A 102 0.92 9.26 14.75
CA ALA A 102 0.80 9.72 16.12
C ALA A 102 -0.50 9.26 16.81
N LEU A 103 -1.61 9.18 16.07
CA LEU A 103 -2.86 8.61 16.58
C LEU A 103 -2.70 7.12 16.90
N ILE A 104 -2.03 6.35 16.03
CA ILE A 104 -1.72 4.93 16.28
C ILE A 104 -0.84 4.78 17.53
N GLY A 105 0.18 5.63 17.69
CA GLY A 105 1.03 5.67 18.87
C GLY A 105 0.24 5.98 20.15
N ALA A 106 -0.69 6.93 20.09
CA ALA A 106 -1.58 7.25 21.21
C ALA A 106 -2.50 6.08 21.59
N ILE A 107 -3.13 5.43 20.60
CA ILE A 107 -3.98 4.25 20.82
C ILE A 107 -3.17 3.12 21.44
N TYR A 108 -1.95 2.87 20.97
CA TYR A 108 -1.06 1.86 21.54
C TYR A 108 -0.73 2.10 23.01
N LEU A 109 -0.41 3.34 23.38
CA LEU A 109 -0.11 3.67 24.77
C LEU A 109 -1.34 3.59 25.68
N GLU A 110 -2.53 3.94 25.18
CA GLU A 110 -3.75 3.97 25.99
C GLU A 110 -4.45 2.61 26.07
N LEU A 111 -4.44 1.82 24.98
CA LEU A 111 -5.27 0.63 24.81
C LEU A 111 -4.48 -0.67 24.55
N GLY A 112 -3.16 -0.58 24.37
CA GLY A 112 -2.27 -1.71 24.16
C GLY A 112 -2.33 -2.32 22.75
N PHE A 113 -1.38 -3.22 22.48
CA PHE A 113 -1.12 -3.76 21.13
C PHE A 113 -2.35 -4.42 20.49
N ALA A 114 -3.09 -5.28 21.19
CA ALA A 114 -4.22 -6.01 20.61
C ALA A 114 -5.34 -5.07 20.10
N SER A 115 -5.64 -4.01 20.85
CA SER A 115 -6.61 -3.00 20.46
C SER A 115 -6.12 -2.20 19.25
N THR A 116 -4.85 -1.79 19.28
CA THR A 116 -4.21 -1.09 18.14
C THR A 116 -4.22 -1.93 16.88
N THR A 117 -3.90 -3.22 16.97
CA THR A 117 -3.93 -4.16 15.84
C THR A 117 -5.30 -4.22 15.20
N THR A 118 -6.37 -4.27 16.01
CA THR A 118 -7.75 -4.27 15.49
C THR A 118 -8.07 -2.99 14.71
N VAL A 119 -7.69 -1.84 15.26
CA VAL A 119 -7.89 -0.54 14.61
C VAL A 119 -7.09 -0.42 13.32
N VAL A 120 -5.78 -0.71 13.37
CA VAL A 120 -4.88 -0.59 12.22
C VAL A 120 -5.33 -1.50 11.08
N ARG A 121 -5.70 -2.76 11.37
CA ARG A 121 -6.22 -3.69 10.36
C ARG A 121 -7.46 -3.14 9.65
N ALA A 122 -8.38 -2.53 10.38
CA ALA A 122 -9.57 -1.92 9.78
C ALA A 122 -9.19 -0.73 8.88
N LEU A 123 -8.23 0.09 9.29
CA LEU A 123 -7.79 1.27 8.54
C LEU A 123 -7.04 0.93 7.24
N ILE A 124 -6.17 -0.08 7.27
CA ILE A 124 -5.34 -0.42 6.11
C ILE A 124 -6.03 -1.38 5.12
N ASN A 125 -7.20 -1.93 5.46
CA ASN A 125 -7.82 -3.02 4.71
C ASN A 125 -8.01 -2.67 3.22
N GLU A 126 -8.58 -1.50 2.93
CA GLU A 126 -8.78 -1.06 1.54
C GLU A 126 -7.45 -0.84 0.79
N THR A 127 -6.43 -0.30 1.47
CA THR A 127 -5.10 -0.10 0.91
C THR A 127 -4.41 -1.43 0.62
N LEU A 128 -4.54 -2.41 1.51
CA LEU A 128 -4.01 -3.76 1.35
C LEU A 128 -4.63 -4.47 0.16
N GLU A 129 -5.97 -4.44 0.03
CA GLU A 129 -6.67 -4.99 -1.14
C GLU A 129 -6.23 -4.29 -2.44
N SER A 130 -6.12 -2.96 -2.43
CA SER A 130 -5.68 -2.21 -3.61
C SER A 130 -4.23 -2.50 -4.00
N ALA A 131 -3.32 -2.64 -3.03
CA ALA A 131 -1.90 -2.92 -3.28
C ALA A 131 -1.74 -4.30 -3.93
N MET A 132 -2.55 -5.26 -3.51
CA MET A 132 -2.64 -6.57 -4.16
C MET A 132 -3.19 -6.47 -5.57
N ALA A 133 -4.33 -5.82 -5.77
CA ALA A 133 -4.95 -5.69 -7.10
C ALA A 133 -4.01 -5.02 -8.12
N LYS A 134 -3.19 -4.05 -7.68
CA LYS A 134 -2.20 -3.34 -8.50
C LYS A 134 -0.89 -4.10 -8.71
N GLY A 135 -0.76 -5.33 -8.21
CA GLY A 135 0.40 -6.18 -8.46
C GLY A 135 1.68 -5.76 -7.73
N ALA A 136 1.59 -4.93 -6.67
CA ALA A 136 2.76 -4.40 -5.96
C ALA A 136 3.58 -5.47 -5.20
N GLY A 137 3.12 -6.73 -5.16
CA GLY A 137 3.82 -7.89 -4.58
C GLY A 137 3.88 -9.13 -5.48
N LEU A 138 3.42 -9.01 -6.71
CA LEU A 138 3.48 -10.06 -7.70
C LEU A 138 4.25 -9.44 -8.85
N ASP A 139 5.55 -9.72 -8.94
CA ASP A 139 6.12 -9.77 -10.28
C ASP A 139 5.46 -10.95 -11.01
N GLY A 140 4.22 -10.76 -11.49
CA GLY A 140 3.38 -11.80 -12.07
C GLY A 140 4.09 -12.52 -13.20
N LYS A 141 4.93 -11.80 -13.96
CA LYS A 141 5.76 -12.38 -15.01
C LYS A 141 6.79 -13.35 -14.44
N THR A 142 7.51 -12.97 -13.38
CA THR A 142 8.50 -13.84 -12.72
C THR A 142 7.83 -15.03 -12.02
N ALA A 143 6.76 -14.79 -11.26
CA ALA A 143 6.02 -15.86 -10.58
C ALA A 143 5.41 -16.87 -11.57
N LEU A 144 4.86 -16.39 -12.69
CA LEU A 144 4.37 -17.26 -13.75
C LEU A 144 5.52 -18.03 -14.43
N GLN A 145 6.65 -17.37 -14.69
CA GLN A 145 7.82 -18.02 -15.29
C GLN A 145 8.33 -19.18 -14.43
N GLU A 146 8.43 -18.98 -13.11
CA GLU A 146 8.83 -20.02 -12.17
C GLU A 146 7.82 -21.17 -12.12
N LEU A 147 6.52 -20.85 -12.05
CA LEU A 147 5.45 -21.85 -12.03
C LEU A 147 5.47 -22.70 -13.31
N VAL A 148 5.52 -22.07 -14.48
CA VAL A 148 5.58 -22.75 -15.78
C VAL A 148 6.81 -23.65 -15.89
N SER A 149 7.96 -23.16 -15.43
CA SER A 149 9.22 -23.93 -15.39
C SER A 149 9.08 -25.15 -14.47
N SER A 150 8.51 -24.96 -13.27
CA SER A 150 8.32 -26.03 -12.28
C SER A 150 7.35 -27.12 -12.75
N LEU A 151 6.34 -26.75 -13.55
CA LEU A 151 5.35 -27.67 -14.13
C LEU A 151 5.86 -28.35 -15.41
N GLY A 152 7.03 -27.96 -15.93
CA GLY A 152 7.56 -28.47 -17.18
C GLY A 152 6.67 -28.19 -18.39
N LYS A 153 5.85 -27.13 -18.35
CA LYS A 153 4.84 -26.81 -19.36
C LYS A 153 5.37 -26.10 -20.62
N GLY A 154 6.68 -25.88 -20.71
CA GLY A 154 7.34 -25.27 -21.88
C GLY A 154 7.64 -23.78 -21.71
N THR A 155 7.73 -23.06 -22.83
CA THR A 155 8.14 -21.65 -22.85
C THR A 155 6.95 -20.73 -22.56
N LEU A 156 7.18 -19.70 -21.74
CA LEU A 156 6.24 -18.61 -21.49
C LEU A 156 6.55 -17.43 -22.42
N GLU A 157 5.54 -16.96 -23.15
CA GLU A 157 5.64 -15.83 -24.06
C GLU A 157 4.47 -14.86 -23.86
N TYR A 158 4.64 -13.60 -24.28
CA TYR A 158 3.58 -12.60 -24.26
C TYR A 158 3.37 -12.02 -25.66
N GLN A 159 2.14 -12.03 -26.13
CA GLN A 159 1.73 -11.25 -27.30
C GLN A 159 0.99 -10.00 -26.84
N VAL A 160 1.43 -8.82 -27.31
CA VAL A 160 0.85 -7.54 -26.91
C VAL A 160 0.32 -6.80 -28.13
N THR A 161 -0.95 -6.39 -28.07
CA THR A 161 -1.58 -5.46 -29.01
C THR A 161 -1.83 -4.12 -28.32
N GLU A 162 -1.89 -3.05 -29.12
CA GLU A 162 -2.18 -1.70 -28.64
C GLU A 162 -3.28 -1.07 -29.48
N GLU A 163 -4.20 -0.37 -28.83
CA GLU A 163 -5.33 0.33 -29.45
C GLU A 163 -5.52 1.72 -28.83
N GLY A 164 -6.16 2.62 -29.58
CA GLY A 164 -6.46 3.99 -29.14
C GLY A 164 -5.42 5.04 -29.57
N PRO A 165 -5.74 6.33 -29.38
CA PRO A 165 -4.85 7.43 -29.76
C PRO A 165 -3.65 7.52 -28.81
N ASP A 166 -2.54 8.14 -29.24
CA ASP A 166 -1.29 8.19 -28.46
C ASP A 166 -1.44 8.71 -27.01
N HIS A 167 -2.42 9.57 -26.75
CA HIS A 167 -2.69 10.14 -25.43
C HIS A 167 -3.67 9.31 -24.58
N ASP A 168 -4.26 8.25 -25.13
CA ASP A 168 -5.17 7.33 -24.44
C ASP A 168 -5.04 5.90 -24.97
N LYS A 169 -3.79 5.43 -25.12
CA LYS A 169 -3.51 4.06 -25.53
C LYS A 169 -3.96 3.07 -24.46
N SER A 170 -4.52 1.97 -24.93
CA SER A 170 -4.80 0.78 -24.14
C SER A 170 -4.03 -0.40 -24.74
N PHE A 171 -3.47 -1.24 -23.87
CA PHE A 171 -2.66 -2.39 -24.25
C PHE A 171 -3.35 -3.66 -23.78
N THR A 172 -3.37 -4.66 -24.64
CA THR A 172 -3.88 -6.01 -24.31
C THR A 172 -2.72 -6.98 -24.47
N ALA A 173 -2.44 -7.75 -23.43
CA ALA A 173 -1.40 -8.78 -23.44
C ALA A 173 -2.02 -10.16 -23.24
N VAL A 174 -1.60 -11.14 -24.03
CA VAL A 174 -1.97 -12.54 -23.89
C VAL A 174 -0.75 -13.33 -23.44
N ALA A 175 -0.86 -14.05 -22.32
CA ALA A 175 0.15 -14.96 -21.83
C ALA A 175 0.00 -16.31 -22.53
N LEU A 176 1.03 -16.74 -23.26
CA LEU A 176 1.08 -18.02 -23.97
C LEU A 176 2.06 -18.96 -23.29
N ILE A 177 1.66 -20.22 -23.12
CA ILE A 177 2.52 -21.29 -22.59
C ILE A 177 2.57 -22.41 -23.60
N ALA A 178 3.78 -22.73 -24.08
CA ALA A 178 3.99 -23.64 -25.20
C ALA A 178 3.15 -23.28 -26.45
N GLY A 179 2.92 -21.98 -26.68
CA GLY A 179 2.14 -21.47 -27.80
C GLY A 179 0.62 -21.46 -27.60
N GLU A 180 0.11 -21.98 -26.47
CA GLU A 180 -1.32 -21.93 -26.14
C GLU A 180 -1.64 -20.72 -25.26
N ALA A 181 -2.67 -19.95 -25.62
CA ALA A 181 -3.13 -18.81 -24.83
C ALA A 181 -3.77 -19.28 -23.52
N VAL A 182 -3.27 -18.77 -22.40
CA VAL A 182 -3.74 -19.16 -21.04
C VAL A 182 -4.56 -18.06 -20.40
N ALA A 183 -4.14 -16.79 -20.53
CA ALA A 183 -4.88 -15.66 -19.99
C ALA A 183 -4.60 -14.37 -20.77
N GLU A 184 -5.55 -13.44 -20.70
CA GLU A 184 -5.47 -12.11 -21.29
C GLU A 184 -5.56 -11.04 -20.19
N GLY A 185 -4.74 -10.00 -20.29
CA GLY A 185 -4.73 -8.87 -19.37
C GLY A 185 -4.64 -7.53 -20.11
N VAL A 186 -5.24 -6.49 -19.52
CA VAL A 186 -5.33 -5.15 -20.12
C VAL A 186 -4.67 -4.11 -19.21
N GLY A 187 -4.04 -3.10 -19.79
CA GLY A 187 -3.40 -2.01 -19.04
C GLY A 187 -3.20 -0.73 -19.84
N LYS A 188 -2.82 0.36 -19.16
CA LYS A 188 -2.47 1.65 -19.79
C LYS A 188 -1.01 1.71 -20.24
N SER A 189 -0.24 0.65 -19.99
CA SER A 189 1.07 0.42 -20.56
C SER A 189 1.25 -1.06 -20.92
N LYS A 190 2.21 -1.37 -21.82
CA LYS A 190 2.59 -2.76 -22.13
C LYS A 190 2.91 -3.57 -20.88
N ARG A 191 3.67 -2.95 -19.96
CA ARG A 191 4.06 -3.57 -18.69
C ARG A 191 2.85 -3.92 -17.82
N GLU A 192 1.87 -3.01 -17.69
CA GLU A 192 0.65 -3.27 -16.92
C GLU A 192 -0.18 -4.40 -17.52
N ALA A 193 -0.37 -4.39 -18.84
CA ALA A 193 -1.13 -5.42 -19.54
C ALA A 193 -0.50 -6.81 -19.36
N GLU A 194 0.81 -6.90 -19.57
CA GLU A 194 1.56 -8.15 -19.38
C GLU A 194 1.50 -8.64 -17.94
N GLN A 195 1.56 -7.73 -16.95
CA GLN A 195 1.47 -8.10 -15.55
C GLN A 195 0.08 -8.64 -15.18
N SER A 196 -0.96 -8.01 -15.73
CA SER A 196 -2.35 -8.47 -15.57
C SER A 196 -2.52 -9.87 -16.18
N ALA A 197 -2.00 -10.10 -17.38
CA ALA A 197 -2.08 -11.40 -18.06
C ALA A 197 -1.31 -12.47 -17.27
N ALA A 198 -0.12 -12.13 -16.79
CA ALA A 198 0.73 -13.03 -16.03
C ALA A 198 0.08 -13.48 -14.72
N ARG A 199 -0.57 -12.55 -14.02
CA ARG A 199 -1.29 -12.83 -12.77
C ARG A 199 -2.46 -13.78 -13.01
N LEU A 200 -3.29 -13.51 -14.01
CA LEU A 200 -4.44 -14.35 -14.33
C LEU A 200 -4.02 -15.75 -14.75
N ALA A 201 -2.98 -15.87 -15.57
CA ALA A 201 -2.42 -17.17 -15.95
C ALA A 201 -1.83 -17.92 -14.74
N PHE A 202 -1.19 -17.22 -13.80
CA PHE A 202 -0.69 -17.82 -12.57
C PHE A 202 -1.83 -18.39 -11.72
N GLU A 203 -2.90 -17.61 -11.52
CA GLU A 203 -4.09 -18.06 -10.75
C GLU A 203 -4.72 -19.31 -11.39
N ILE A 204 -4.89 -19.33 -12.72
CA ILE A 204 -5.43 -20.49 -13.45
C ILE A 204 -4.54 -21.73 -13.22
N LEU A 205 -3.23 -21.61 -13.40
CA LEU A 205 -2.32 -22.74 -13.27
C LEU A 205 -2.15 -23.23 -11.84
N ALA A 206 -2.20 -22.32 -10.86
CA ALA A 206 -2.12 -22.67 -9.45
C ALA A 206 -3.31 -23.53 -8.99
N THR A 207 -4.49 -23.37 -9.61
CA THR A 207 -5.68 -24.20 -9.31
C THR A 207 -5.66 -25.59 -9.96
N LEU A 208 -4.72 -25.86 -10.88
CA LEU A 208 -4.57 -27.14 -11.56
C LEU A 208 -3.54 -28.08 -10.89
N LYS A 209 -2.93 -27.64 -9.77
CA LYS A 209 -2.11 -28.47 -8.88
C LYS A 209 -2.99 -29.30 -7.95
#